data_AF-A0A2J0KV08-F1
#
_entry.id   AF-A0A2J0KV08-F1
#
_cell.length_a   1.000
_cell.length_b   1.000
_cell.length_c   1.000
_cell.angle_alpha   90.00
_cell.angle_beta   90.00
_cell.angle_gamma   90.00
#
_symmetry.space_group_name_H-M   'P 1'
#
loop_
_entity.id
_entity.type
_entity.pdbx_description
1 polymer ?
#
loop_
_entity_poly.entity_id
_entity_poly.type
_entity_poly.pdbx_seq_one_letter_code
_entity_poly.pdbx_strand_id
1 'polypeptide(L)'
;MQVMKNSGAYIWTNHSKYKMSQYNLSPMAIKSVVRRPERKEAGIAPKTIAVMKRKDNAKIKKEIWVMYQKFGQKMKIISTWIYPGTSPKGKEIYIPDDVWEELKKIRIEQIITK
;
A
#
# COMPACT_ATOMS: atom_id res chain seq x y z
N MET A 1 16.34 -2.36 -11.82
CA MET A 1 15.10 -1.77 -11.25
C MET A 1 14.87 -0.40 -11.87
N GLN A 2 13.69 -0.11 -12.42
CA GLN A 2 13.39 1.24 -12.94
C GLN A 2 13.35 2.26 -11.78
N VAL A 3 14.15 3.32 -11.88
CA VAL A 3 14.12 4.45 -10.96
C VAL A 3 12.78 5.17 -11.13
N MET A 4 11.86 5.01 -10.17
CA MET A 4 10.54 5.63 -10.22
C MET A 4 10.64 7.12 -9.92
N LYS A 5 10.43 7.96 -10.94
CA LYS A 5 10.24 9.41 -10.79
C LYS A 5 8.81 9.70 -10.33
N ASN A 6 8.64 10.64 -9.40
CA ASN A 6 7.32 11.12 -9.02
C ASN A 6 6.65 11.74 -10.27
N SER A 7 5.48 11.22 -10.61
CA SER A 7 4.65 11.76 -11.70
C SER A 7 3.61 12.72 -11.14
N GLY A 8 3.09 13.66 -11.93
CA GLY A 8 2.14 14.68 -11.47
C GLY A 8 0.98 14.16 -10.60
N ALA A 9 0.48 12.94 -10.86
CA ALA A 9 -0.66 12.35 -10.14
C ALA A 9 -0.29 11.44 -8.94
N TYR A 10 0.94 10.95 -8.84
CA TYR A 10 1.33 9.94 -7.84
C TYR A 10 2.64 10.30 -7.14
N ILE A 11 2.62 10.28 -5.81
CA ILE A 11 3.80 10.45 -4.95
C ILE A 11 4.13 9.09 -4.35
N TRP A 12 5.36 8.61 -4.52
CA TRP A 12 5.81 7.31 -4.04
C TRP A 12 6.71 7.47 -2.81
N THR A 13 6.31 6.93 -1.66
CA THR A 13 7.19 6.87 -0.48
C THR A 13 8.32 5.86 -0.68
N ASN A 14 9.41 5.99 0.07
CA ASN A 14 10.49 4.98 0.06
C ASN A 14 9.96 3.61 0.50
N HIS A 15 9.06 3.57 1.47
CA HIS A 15 8.42 2.33 1.92
C HIS A 15 7.63 1.64 0.79
N SER A 16 6.85 2.39 0.00
CA SER A 16 6.12 1.82 -1.14
C SER A 16 7.09 1.25 -2.20
N LYS A 17 8.18 1.96 -2.50
CA LYS A 17 9.20 1.50 -3.46
C LYS A 17 9.88 0.22 -2.97
N TYR A 18 10.22 0.16 -1.68
CA TYR A 18 10.80 -1.03 -1.05
C TYR A 18 9.85 -2.23 -1.16
N LYS A 19 8.59 -2.08 -0.75
CA LYS A 19 7.61 -3.17 -0.81
C LYS A 19 7.30 -3.60 -2.25
N MET A 20 7.27 -2.68 -3.20
CA MET A 20 7.14 -3.02 -4.62
C MET A 20 8.30 -3.89 -5.10
N SER A 21 9.54 -3.58 -4.69
CA SER A 21 10.70 -4.41 -4.97
C SER A 21 10.56 -5.80 -4.36
N GLN A 22 10.19 -5.87 -3.07
CA GLN A 22 9.99 -7.12 -2.32
C GLN A 22 9.01 -8.07 -3.01
N TYR A 23 7.92 -7.54 -3.58
CA TYR A 23 6.87 -8.33 -4.23
C TYR A 23 6.95 -8.35 -5.76
N ASN A 24 8.03 -7.81 -6.34
CA ASN A 24 8.22 -7.64 -7.77
C ASN A 24 6.99 -6.99 -8.47
N LEU A 25 6.42 -5.96 -7.84
CA LEU A 25 5.26 -5.23 -8.32
C LEU A 25 5.67 -4.04 -9.17
N SER A 26 5.08 -3.91 -10.36
CA SER A 26 5.31 -2.77 -11.25
C SER A 26 4.44 -1.57 -10.86
N PRO A 27 4.89 -0.33 -11.16
CA PRO A 27 4.06 0.87 -10.96
C PRO A 27 2.73 0.81 -11.70
N MET A 28 2.70 0.18 -12.87
CA MET A 28 1.48 -0.01 -13.67
C MET A 28 0.47 -0.90 -12.93
N ALA A 29 0.93 -1.97 -12.28
CA ALA A 29 0.07 -2.82 -11.46
C ALA A 29 -0.56 -2.01 -10.34
N ILE A 30 0.25 -1.26 -9.57
CA ILE A 30 -0.25 -0.42 -8.47
C ILE A 30 -1.23 0.64 -8.96
N LYS A 31 -0.91 1.35 -10.04
CA LYS A 31 -1.81 2.34 -10.65
C LYS A 31 -3.13 1.71 -11.11
N SER A 32 -3.12 0.48 -11.60
CA SER A 32 -4.33 -0.26 -11.99
C SER A 32 -5.22 -0.53 -10.78
N VAL A 33 -4.63 -0.98 -9.67
CA VAL A 33 -5.35 -1.21 -8.40
C VAL A 33 -5.97 0.10 -7.90
N VAL A 34 -5.22 1.20 -7.89
CA VAL A 34 -5.72 2.49 -7.39
C VAL A 34 -6.85 3.05 -8.27
N ARG A 35 -6.76 2.90 -9.60
CA ARG A 35 -7.75 3.46 -10.53
C ARG A 35 -9.06 2.67 -10.57
N ARG A 36 -8.98 1.34 -10.52
CA ARG A 36 -10.14 0.45 -10.61
C ARG A 36 -10.02 -0.64 -9.55
N PRO A 37 -10.21 -0.29 -8.27
CA PRO A 37 -10.19 -1.25 -7.18
C PRO A 37 -11.47 -2.09 -7.19
N GLU A 38 -11.36 -3.35 -6.81
CA GLU A 38 -12.53 -4.21 -6.59
C GLU A 38 -13.02 -4.11 -5.14
N ARG A 39 -12.16 -3.66 -4.22
CA ARG A 39 -12.49 -3.43 -2.82
C ARG A 39 -11.71 -2.25 -2.28
N LYS A 40 -12.38 -1.48 -1.42
CA LYS A 40 -11.86 -0.30 -0.75
C LYS A 40 -12.23 -0.38 0.73
N GLU A 41 -11.23 -0.21 1.59
CA GLU A 41 -11.34 -0.30 3.05
C GLU A 41 -10.63 0.90 3.70
N ALA A 42 -10.96 1.16 4.97
CA ALA A 42 -10.18 2.09 5.78
C ALA A 42 -8.77 1.53 5.95
N GLY A 43 -7.75 2.37 5.70
CA GLY A 43 -6.38 1.96 5.97
C GLY A 43 -6.09 1.98 7.47
N ILE A 44 -5.09 1.18 7.86
CA ILE A 44 -4.64 1.05 9.24
C ILE A 44 -4.18 2.40 9.83
N ALA A 45 -3.50 3.20 9.02
CA ALA A 45 -3.01 4.50 9.44
C ALA A 45 -4.11 5.58 9.29
N PRO A 46 -4.17 6.59 10.18
CA PRO A 46 -5.15 7.67 10.07
C PRO A 46 -5.14 8.34 8.70
N LYS A 47 -6.33 8.64 8.16
CA LYS A 47 -6.55 9.29 6.84
C LYS A 47 -5.96 8.51 5.66
N THR A 48 -5.73 7.20 5.81
CA THR A 48 -5.31 6.34 4.71
C THR A 48 -6.46 5.46 4.22
N ILE A 49 -6.38 5.08 2.96
CA ILE A 49 -7.34 4.22 2.28
C ILE A 49 -6.56 3.02 1.77
N ALA A 50 -7.03 1.83 2.11
CA ALA A 50 -6.54 0.59 1.55
C ALA A 50 -7.47 0.17 0.40
N VAL A 51 -6.88 -0.13 -0.75
CA VAL A 51 -7.61 -0.67 -1.91
C VAL A 51 -6.94 -1.92 -2.42
N MET A 52 -7.71 -2.80 -3.03
CA MET A 52 -7.17 -4.01 -3.62
C MET A 52 -7.82 -4.40 -4.93
N LYS A 53 -7.10 -5.26 -5.64
CA LYS A 53 -7.54 -5.93 -6.86
C LYS A 53 -7.00 -7.36 -6.88
N ARG A 54 -7.84 -8.30 -7.27
CA ARG A 54 -7.46 -9.69 -7.53
C ARG A 54 -6.54 -9.77 -8.74
N LYS A 55 -5.54 -10.63 -8.62
CA LYS A 55 -4.62 -10.98 -9.70
C LYS A 55 -4.43 -12.50 -9.69
N ASP A 56 -5.56 -13.17 -9.88
CA ASP A 56 -5.62 -14.62 -9.92
C ASP A 56 -4.98 -15.15 -11.21
N ASN A 57 -4.36 -16.32 -11.11
CA ASN A 57 -3.94 -17.16 -12.22
C ASN A 57 -4.46 -18.58 -11.92
N ALA A 58 -4.55 -19.44 -12.94
CA ALA A 58 -5.06 -20.81 -12.83
C ALA A 58 -4.44 -21.60 -11.64
N LYS A 59 -3.17 -21.33 -11.31
CA LYS A 59 -2.46 -21.98 -10.20
C LYS A 59 -2.44 -21.20 -8.89
N ILE A 60 -2.61 -19.87 -8.91
CA ILE A 60 -2.37 -19.00 -7.75
C ILE A 60 -3.47 -17.95 -7.66
N LYS A 61 -4.24 -17.99 -6.57
CA LYS A 61 -5.15 -16.91 -6.20
C LYS A 61 -4.39 -15.89 -5.36
N LYS A 62 -4.51 -14.60 -5.67
CA LYS A 62 -3.85 -13.55 -4.91
C LYS A 62 -4.50 -12.19 -5.11
N GLU A 63 -4.35 -11.36 -4.09
CA GLU A 63 -4.81 -9.97 -4.11
C GLU A 63 -3.62 -9.03 -4.00
N ILE A 64 -3.59 -8.00 -4.85
CA ILE A 64 -2.65 -6.89 -4.72
C ILE A 64 -3.35 -5.79 -3.94
N TRP A 65 -2.74 -5.42 -2.83
CA TRP A 65 -3.19 -4.36 -1.95
C TRP A 65 -2.31 -3.13 -2.06
N VAL A 66 -2.94 -1.96 -1.97
CA VAL A 66 -2.30 -0.66 -2.03
C VAL A 66 -2.92 0.22 -0.95
N MET A 67 -2.08 0.74 -0.07
CA MET A 67 -2.47 1.76 0.89
C MET A 67 -1.97 3.12 0.43
N TYR A 68 -2.88 4.08 0.34
CA TYR A 68 -2.55 5.44 -0.08
C TYR A 68 -3.28 6.48 0.77
N GLN A 69 -2.78 7.71 0.71
CA GLN A 69 -3.41 8.89 1.27
C GLN A 69 -3.70 9.89 0.15
N LYS A 70 -4.88 10.52 0.19
CA LYS A 70 -5.18 11.65 -0.69
C LYS A 70 -4.40 12.87 -0.22
N PHE A 71 -3.61 13.48 -1.10
CA PHE A 71 -2.83 14.68 -0.82
C PHE A 71 -3.14 15.73 -1.90
N GLY A 72 -4.18 16.53 -1.66
CA GLY A 72 -4.79 17.39 -2.68
C GLY A 72 -5.28 16.57 -3.86
N GLN A 73 -4.83 16.92 -5.07
CA GLN A 73 -5.16 16.19 -6.31
C GLN A 73 -4.27 14.95 -6.54
N LYS A 74 -3.27 14.70 -5.68
CA LYS A 74 -2.30 13.61 -5.84
C LYS A 74 -2.62 12.46 -4.90
N MET A 75 -2.24 11.25 -5.33
CA MET A 75 -2.28 10.05 -4.50
C MET A 75 -0.89 9.76 -3.95
N LYS A 76 -0.72 9.84 -2.63
CA LYS A 76 0.51 9.46 -1.94
C LYS A 76 0.44 7.97 -1.61
N ILE A 77 1.19 7.15 -2.35
CA ILE A 77 1.26 5.71 -2.13
C ILE A 77 2.18 5.46 -0.94
N ILE A 78 1.65 4.82 0.10
CA ILE A 78 2.34 4.59 1.37
C ILE A 78 2.94 3.19 1.40
N SER A 79 2.14 2.17 1.12
CA SER A 79 2.58 0.77 1.14
C SER A 79 1.84 -0.07 0.10
N THR A 80 2.43 -1.20 -0.27
CA THR A 80 1.88 -2.15 -1.25
C THR A 80 2.20 -3.57 -0.78
N TRP A 81 1.28 -4.52 -0.91
CA TRP A 81 1.55 -5.92 -0.54
C TRP A 81 0.71 -6.90 -1.35
N ILE A 82 1.10 -8.17 -1.30
CA ILE A 82 0.34 -9.27 -1.89
C ILE A 82 -0.24 -10.10 -0.75
N TYR A 83 -1.55 -10.34 -0.79
CA TYR A 83 -2.21 -11.31 0.07
C TYR A 83 -2.40 -12.63 -0.70
N PRO A 84 -1.95 -13.79 -0.18
CA PRO A 84 -2.19 -15.07 -0.81
C PRO A 84 -3.65 -15.49 -0.63
N GLY A 85 -4.36 -15.75 -1.73
CA GLY A 85 -5.77 -16.08 -1.71
C GLY A 85 -6.69 -14.86 -1.55
N THR A 86 -7.73 -15.01 -0.72
CA THR A 86 -8.76 -13.97 -0.48
C THR A 86 -8.66 -13.47 0.95
N SER A 87 -8.47 -12.16 1.10
CA SER A 87 -8.39 -11.53 2.42
C SER A 87 -9.76 -11.42 3.10
N PRO A 88 -9.83 -11.57 4.44
CA PRO A 88 -11.05 -11.39 5.20
C PRO A 88 -11.69 -10.02 4.96
N LYS A 89 -13.02 -9.98 4.84
CA LYS A 89 -13.77 -8.72 4.68
C LYS A 89 -14.17 -8.19 6.05
N GLY A 90 -14.02 -6.88 6.27
CA GLY A 90 -14.60 -6.20 7.43
C GLY A 90 -14.04 -6.60 8.80
N LYS A 91 -12.94 -7.34 8.87
CA LYS A 91 -12.20 -7.51 10.12
C LYS A 91 -11.22 -6.35 10.26
N GLU A 92 -11.20 -5.72 11.43
CA GLU A 92 -10.05 -4.92 11.83
C GLU A 92 -8.82 -5.83 11.72
N ILE A 93 -7.87 -5.46 10.86
CA ILE A 93 -6.65 -6.23 10.68
C ILE A 93 -5.98 -6.28 12.06
N TYR A 94 -5.88 -7.47 12.66
CA TYR A 94 -5.11 -7.66 13.89
C TYR A 94 -3.66 -7.39 13.55
N ILE A 95 -3.13 -6.30 14.08
CA ILE A 95 -1.74 -5.92 13.98
C ILE A 95 -1.12 -6.24 15.33
N PRO A 96 -0.20 -7.21 15.38
CA PRO A 96 0.59 -7.49 16.57
C PRO A 96 1.23 -6.21 17.16
N ASP A 97 1.34 -6.13 18.49
CA ASP A 97 1.78 -4.92 19.20
C ASP A 97 3.19 -4.46 18.82
N ASP A 98 4.08 -5.40 18.50
CA ASP A 98 5.44 -5.14 18.00
C ASP A 98 5.42 -4.33 16.69
N VAL A 99 4.48 -4.63 15.78
CA VAL A 99 4.31 -3.88 14.53
C VAL A 99 3.77 -2.48 14.81
N TRP A 100 2.92 -2.32 15.84
CA TRP A 100 2.48 -0.99 16.28
C TRP A 100 3.63 -0.16 16.83
N GLU A 101 4.56 -0.77 17.56
CA GLU A 101 5.75 -0.12 18.09
C GLU A 101 6.69 0.33 16.96
N GLU A 102 6.94 -0.52 15.96
CA GLU A 102 7.70 -0.14 14.77
C GLU A 102 7.07 1.06 14.04
N LEU A 103 5.75 1.04 13.83
CA LEU A 103 5.02 2.12 13.17
C LEU A 103 5.05 3.42 13.97
N LYS A 104 4.97 3.36 15.30
CA LYS A 104 5.11 4.53 16.19
C LYS A 104 6.53 5.10 16.10
N LYS A 105 7.55 4.24 16.10
CA LYS A 105 8.97 4.64 16.03
C LYS A 105 9.29 5.37 14.73
N ILE A 106 8.83 4.83 13.59
CA ILE A 106 8.96 5.49 12.27
C ILE A 106 8.29 6.87 12.27
N ARG A 107 7.12 7.00 12.92
CA ARG A 107 6.40 8.28 12.99
C ARG A 107 7.15 9.32 13.82
N ILE A 108 7.82 8.92 14.89
CA ILE A 108 8.59 9.82 15.77
C ILE A 108 9.88 10.29 15.09
N GLU A 109 10.63 9.41 14.43
CA GLU A 109 11.86 9.78 13.71
C GLU A 109 11.60 10.80 12.58
N GLN A 110 10.45 10.69 11.91
CA GLN A 110 10.01 11.66 10.90
C GLN A 110 9.63 13.04 11.48
N ILE A 111 9.32 13.12 12.78
CA ILE A 111 8.98 14.38 13.47
C ILE A 111 10.26 15.06 13.97
N ILE A 112 11.23 14.30 14.49
CA ILE A 112 12.48 14.83 15.07
C ILE A 112 13.46 15.31 13.99
N THR A 113 13.35 14.78 12.76
CA THR A 113 14.23 15.14 11.62
C THR A 113 13.71 16.37 10.83
N LYS A 114 12.80 17.15 11.39
CA LYS A 114 12.29 18.41 10.82
C LYS A 114 12.71 19.59 11.67
#